data_AF-A0A1G0IMY6-F1
#
_entry.id   AF-A0A1G0IMY6-F1
#
_cell.length_a   1.000
_cell.length_b   1.000
_cell.length_c   1.000
_cell.angle_alpha   90.00
_cell.angle_beta   90.00
_cell.angle_gamma   90.00
#
_symmetry.space_group_name_H-M   'P 1'
#
loop_
_entity.id
_entity.type
_entity.pdbx_description
1 polymer ?
#
loop_
_entity_poly.entity_id
_entity_poly.type
_entity_poly.pdbx_seq_one_letter_code
_entity_poly.pdbx_strand_id
1 'polypeptide(L)'
;MSHLDLEESHAFWKNYDDPMIYRVIAFMETAEGWTMDGNPALERVIAKLGEALSELTAFELGQEDKFVALCAHLKTSRILRLLQFIDTIDPGSASKLLMYAEENNTPENIMASLFLRRNIVFERLRLLARVFSPERFELMLKVLEEEHL
;
A
#
# COMPACT_ATOMS: atom_id res chain seq x y z
N MET A 1 -11.64 -16.81 5.98
CA MET A 1 -10.23 -16.43 5.79
C MET A 1 -10.20 -14.92 5.74
N SER A 2 -9.38 -14.30 6.59
CA SER A 2 -9.40 -12.85 6.79
C SER A 2 -8.57 -12.21 5.68
N HIS A 3 -9.22 -11.46 4.79
CA HIS A 3 -8.59 -10.81 3.63
C HIS A 3 -7.46 -9.81 3.97
N LEU A 4 -7.24 -9.52 5.25
CA LEU A 4 -6.20 -8.65 5.79
C LEU A 4 -5.16 -9.40 6.61
N ASP A 5 -5.15 -10.73 6.65
CA ASP A 5 -4.03 -11.47 7.24
C ASP A 5 -2.71 -11.12 6.53
N LEU A 6 -1.59 -11.12 7.26
CA LEU A 6 -0.30 -10.72 6.68
C LEU A 6 0.17 -11.70 5.59
N GLU A 7 0.06 -13.01 5.84
CA GLU A 7 0.45 -14.03 4.85
C GLU A 7 -0.47 -13.98 3.63
N GLU A 8 -1.77 -13.83 3.85
CA GLU A 8 -2.74 -13.65 2.75
C GLU A 8 -2.48 -12.36 1.96
N SER A 9 -2.11 -11.26 2.62
CA SER A 9 -1.76 -9.99 1.97
C SER A 9 -0.53 -10.15 1.09
N HIS A 10 0.52 -10.84 1.56
CA HIS A 10 1.67 -11.18 0.73
C HIS A 10 1.30 -12.08 -0.44
N ALA A 11 0.50 -13.12 -0.20
CA ALA A 11 0.06 -14.04 -1.25
C ALA A 11 -0.74 -13.32 -2.34
N PHE A 12 -1.61 -12.37 -1.95
CA PHE A 12 -2.34 -11.54 -2.90
C PHE A 12 -1.40 -10.74 -3.80
N TRP A 13 -0.49 -9.97 -3.20
CA TRP A 13 0.42 -9.12 -3.98
C TRP A 13 1.40 -9.92 -4.83
N LYS A 14 1.86 -11.08 -4.34
CA LYS A 14 2.76 -11.98 -5.09
C LYS A 14 2.11 -12.53 -6.36
N ASN A 15 0.79 -12.71 -6.36
CA ASN A 15 0.02 -13.21 -7.50
C ASN A 15 -0.64 -12.07 -8.30
N TYR A 16 -0.32 -10.81 -8.01
CA TYR A 16 -0.85 -9.66 -8.73
C TYR A 16 -0.17 -9.49 -10.10
N ASP A 17 -0.91 -8.95 -11.08
CA ASP A 17 -0.47 -8.89 -12.49
C ASP A 17 0.87 -8.18 -12.70
N ASP A 18 1.13 -7.12 -11.93
CA ASP A 18 2.41 -6.42 -11.94
C ASP A 18 3.34 -6.99 -10.84
N PRO A 19 4.32 -7.85 -11.18
CA PRO A 19 5.21 -8.48 -10.20
C PRO A 19 6.14 -7.48 -9.50
N MET A 20 6.32 -6.28 -10.06
CA MET A 20 7.12 -5.24 -9.41
C MET A 20 6.46 -4.72 -8.13
N ILE A 21 5.13 -4.76 -8.04
CA ILE A 21 4.41 -4.35 -6.84
C ILE A 21 4.86 -5.20 -5.64
N TYR A 22 4.80 -6.52 -5.75
CA TYR A 22 5.23 -7.40 -4.67
C TYR A 22 6.70 -7.24 -4.31
N ARG A 23 7.57 -7.08 -5.31
CA ARG A 23 9.01 -6.87 -5.07
C ARG A 23 9.27 -5.62 -4.25
N VAL A 24 8.60 -4.51 -4.57
CA VAL A 24 8.74 -3.25 -3.81
C VAL A 24 8.17 -3.39 -2.41
N ILE A 25 6.99 -4.01 -2.25
CA ILE A 25 6.38 -4.26 -0.94
C ILE A 25 7.33 -5.07 -0.06
N ALA A 26 7.78 -6.24 -0.55
CA ALA A 26 8.69 -7.10 0.19
C ALA A 26 9.99 -6.38 0.55
N PHE A 27 10.54 -5.55 -0.35
CA PHE A 27 11.72 -4.75 -0.07
C PHE A 27 11.47 -3.72 1.03
N MET A 28 10.40 -2.94 0.95
CA MET A 28 10.04 -1.94 1.97
C MET A 28 9.91 -2.59 3.35
N GLU A 29 9.22 -3.73 3.42
CA GLU A 29 8.93 -4.41 4.68
C GLU A 29 10.17 -4.94 5.41
N THR A 30 11.29 -5.13 4.72
CA THR A 30 12.59 -5.47 5.35
C THR A 30 13.07 -4.38 6.31
N ALA A 31 12.67 -3.12 6.07
CA ALA A 31 13.01 -1.97 6.91
C ALA A 31 11.88 -1.59 7.87
N GLU A 32 10.77 -2.34 7.91
CA GLU A 32 9.59 -2.05 8.73
C GLU A 32 9.59 -2.80 10.05
N GLY A 33 10.74 -2.91 10.74
CA GLY A 33 10.82 -3.57 12.05
C GLY A 33 10.06 -2.85 13.18
N TRP A 34 9.52 -1.66 12.90
CA TRP A 34 8.81 -0.79 13.84
C TRP A 34 7.27 -0.93 13.78
N THR A 35 6.74 -1.69 12.81
CA THR A 35 5.29 -1.93 12.69
C THR A 35 4.79 -2.80 13.83
N MET A 36 3.48 -2.75 14.10
CA MET A 36 2.87 -3.43 15.23
C MET A 36 2.38 -4.85 14.92
N ASP A 37 2.54 -5.32 13.68
CA ASP A 37 2.19 -6.67 13.22
C ASP A 37 2.83 -7.76 14.06
N GLY A 38 2.09 -8.86 14.27
CA GLY A 38 2.47 -9.97 15.14
C GLY A 38 2.02 -9.82 16.59
N ASN A 39 1.52 -8.65 17.01
CA ASN A 39 0.90 -8.49 18.33
C ASN A 39 -0.43 -9.27 18.39
N PRO A 40 -0.61 -10.26 19.30
CA PRO A 40 -1.82 -11.10 19.30
C PRO A 40 -3.13 -10.35 19.52
N ALA A 41 -3.11 -9.21 20.22
CA ALA A 41 -4.31 -8.39 20.38
C ALA A 41 -4.65 -7.66 19.08
N LEU A 42 -3.65 -7.11 18.40
CA LEU A 42 -3.83 -6.46 17.11
C LEU A 42 -4.30 -7.45 16.05
N GLU A 43 -3.67 -8.63 15.94
CA GLU A 43 -4.03 -9.63 14.92
C GLU A 43 -5.49 -10.07 15.04
N ARG A 44 -6.00 -10.24 16.27
CA ARG A 44 -7.42 -10.53 16.48
C ARG A 44 -8.34 -9.41 16.02
N VAL A 45 -7.92 -8.16 16.16
CA VAL A 45 -8.68 -7.00 15.70
C VAL A 45 -8.62 -6.87 14.18
N ILE A 46 -7.46 -7.10 13.56
CA ILE A 46 -7.34 -7.09 12.09
C ILE A 46 -8.16 -8.22 11.47
N ALA A 47 -8.16 -9.41 12.06
CA ALA A 47 -8.98 -10.52 11.57
C ALA A 47 -10.47 -10.14 11.58
N LYS A 48 -10.96 -9.59 12.70
CA LYS A 48 -12.35 -9.09 12.80
C LYS A 48 -12.64 -7.96 11.82
N LEU A 49 -11.69 -7.06 11.59
CA LEU A 49 -11.84 -5.98 10.60
C LEU A 49 -11.96 -6.55 9.18
N GLY A 50 -11.12 -7.53 8.83
CA GLY A 50 -11.16 -8.19 7.53
C GLY A 50 -12.46 -8.94 7.29
N GLU A 51 -12.96 -9.65 8.31
CA GLU A 51 -14.27 -10.31 8.29
C GLU A 51 -15.41 -9.27 8.13
N ALA A 52 -15.42 -8.23 8.95
CA ALA A 52 -16.44 -7.19 8.89
C ALA A 52 -16.49 -6.50 7.52
N LEU A 53 -15.33 -6.17 6.94
CA LEU A 53 -15.26 -5.58 5.60
C LEU A 53 -15.78 -6.53 4.52
N SER A 54 -15.60 -7.84 4.67
CA SER A 54 -16.05 -8.84 3.67
C SER A 54 -17.57 -8.99 3.60
N GLU A 55 -18.28 -8.61 4.66
CA GLU A 55 -19.75 -8.66 4.74
C GLU A 55 -20.42 -7.38 4.23
N LEU A 56 -19.65 -6.31 3.98
CA LEU A 56 -20.20 -5.04 3.54
C LEU A 56 -20.59 -5.08 2.07
N THR A 57 -21.87 -4.80 1.80
CA THR A 57 -22.38 -4.56 0.44
C THR A 57 -22.36 -3.08 0.05
N ALA A 58 -22.22 -2.20 1.04
CA ALA A 58 -22.07 -0.76 0.87
C ALA A 58 -21.15 -0.26 1.98
N PHE A 59 -20.23 0.63 1.61
CA PHE A 59 -19.28 1.24 2.54
C PHE A 59 -19.35 2.75 2.39
N GLU A 60 -19.56 3.44 3.51
CA GLU A 60 -19.32 4.86 3.60
C GLU A 60 -18.07 5.04 4.45
N LEU A 61 -17.00 5.54 3.82
CA LEU A 61 -15.77 5.83 4.54
C LEU A 61 -16.06 6.88 5.61
N GLY A 62 -15.81 6.52 6.86
CA GLY A 62 -15.83 7.43 8.00
C GLY A 62 -14.81 6.98 9.03
N GLN A 63 -14.41 7.89 9.92
CA GLN A 63 -13.30 7.68 10.87
C GLN A 63 -11.96 7.53 10.15
N GLU A 64 -11.73 8.36 9.14
CA GLU A 64 -10.52 8.43 8.32
C GLU A 64 -9.27 8.58 9.19
N ASP A 65 -9.36 9.32 10.30
CA ASP A 65 -8.31 9.46 11.31
C ASP A 65 -7.85 8.09 11.84
N LYS A 66 -8.78 7.17 12.10
CA LYS A 66 -8.48 5.83 12.60
C LYS A 66 -7.91 4.93 11.51
N PHE A 67 -8.42 5.04 10.28
CA PHE A 67 -7.84 4.32 9.14
C PHE A 67 -6.40 4.76 8.88
N VAL A 68 -6.14 6.07 8.89
CA VAL A 68 -4.80 6.64 8.77
C VAL A 68 -3.90 6.16 9.90
N ALA A 69 -4.34 6.24 11.16
CA ALA A 69 -3.55 5.79 12.30
C ALA A 69 -3.26 4.28 12.27
N LEU A 70 -4.23 3.48 11.83
CA LEU A 70 -4.06 2.04 11.64
C LEU A 70 -3.03 1.77 10.54
N CYS A 71 -3.23 2.33 9.35
CA CYS A 71 -2.32 2.15 8.22
C CYS A 71 -0.92 2.64 8.54
N ALA A 72 -0.77 3.70 9.32
CA ALA A 72 0.53 4.21 9.71
C ALA A 72 1.39 3.16 10.44
N HIS A 73 0.82 2.13 11.08
CA HIS A 73 1.54 1.16 11.92
C HIS A 73 1.51 -0.29 11.44
N LEU A 74 0.84 -0.58 10.33
CA LEU A 74 0.81 -1.92 9.73
C LEU A 74 1.92 -2.11 8.70
N LYS A 75 2.24 -3.36 8.37
CA LYS A 75 3.07 -3.72 7.21
C LYS A 75 2.49 -3.17 5.91
N THR A 76 3.36 -2.74 4.99
CA THR A 76 2.96 -2.14 3.71
C THR A 76 1.98 -3.02 2.91
N SER A 77 2.19 -4.33 2.87
CA SER A 77 1.30 -5.30 2.22
C SER A 77 -0.15 -5.18 2.71
N ARG A 78 -0.35 -5.11 4.03
CA ARG A 78 -1.68 -5.00 4.66
C ARG A 78 -2.31 -3.64 4.44
N ILE A 79 -1.53 -2.56 4.46
CA ILE A 79 -2.02 -1.21 4.14
C ILE A 79 -2.60 -1.20 2.74
N LEU A 80 -1.80 -1.60 1.76
CA LEU A 80 -2.22 -1.58 0.36
C LEU A 80 -3.40 -2.54 0.15
N ARG A 81 -3.41 -3.68 0.85
CA ARG A 81 -4.52 -4.63 0.78
C ARG A 81 -5.80 -4.02 1.34
N LEU A 82 -5.73 -3.32 2.46
CA LEU A 82 -6.87 -2.60 3.05
C LEU A 82 -7.39 -1.51 2.12
N LEU A 83 -6.50 -0.68 1.57
CA LEU A 83 -6.86 0.36 0.60
C LEU A 83 -7.55 -0.24 -0.63
N GLN A 84 -6.98 -1.30 -1.20
CA GLN A 84 -7.58 -2.00 -2.34
C GLN A 84 -8.94 -2.59 -1.97
N PHE A 85 -9.10 -3.11 -0.75
CA PHE A 85 -10.34 -3.74 -0.31
C PHE A 85 -11.48 -2.72 -0.18
N ILE A 86 -11.22 -1.58 0.49
CA ILE A 86 -12.24 -0.53 0.63
C ILE A 86 -12.58 0.12 -0.71
N ASP A 87 -11.60 0.26 -1.61
CA ASP A 87 -11.82 0.82 -2.95
C ASP A 87 -12.59 -0.13 -3.87
N THR A 88 -12.50 -1.45 -3.60
CA THR A 88 -13.33 -2.45 -4.30
C THR A 88 -14.79 -2.39 -3.85
N ILE A 89 -15.05 -2.06 -2.58
CA ILE A 89 -16.42 -1.95 -2.04
C ILE A 89 -17.06 -0.60 -2.42
N ASP A 90 -16.33 0.50 -2.26
CA ASP A 90 -16.74 1.85 -2.66
C ASP A 90 -15.64 2.52 -3.51
N PRO A 91 -15.77 2.51 -4.84
CA PRO A 91 -14.77 3.10 -5.73
C PRO A 91 -14.43 4.55 -5.37
N GLY A 92 -13.15 4.83 -5.17
CA GLY A 92 -12.64 6.14 -4.77
C GLY A 92 -12.41 6.27 -3.27
N SER A 93 -12.80 5.30 -2.44
CA SER A 93 -12.55 5.32 -0.99
C SER A 93 -11.07 5.39 -0.63
N ALA A 94 -10.19 4.69 -1.36
CA ALA A 94 -8.74 4.82 -1.10
C ALA A 94 -8.24 6.24 -1.40
N SER A 95 -8.76 6.86 -2.47
CA SER A 95 -8.43 8.24 -2.82
C SER A 95 -8.94 9.24 -1.78
N LYS A 96 -10.18 9.06 -1.28
CA LYS A 96 -10.74 9.89 -0.20
C LYS A 96 -9.85 9.83 1.06
N LEU A 97 -9.37 8.64 1.43
CA LEU A 97 -8.49 8.48 2.59
C LEU A 97 -7.13 9.17 2.41
N LEU A 98 -6.56 9.12 1.20
CA LEU A 98 -5.33 9.86 0.87
C LEU A 98 -5.56 11.38 0.94
N MET A 99 -6.65 11.87 0.37
CA MET A 99 -7.03 13.30 0.42
C MET A 99 -7.22 13.76 1.86
N TYR A 100 -7.94 13.00 2.68
CA TYR A 100 -8.09 13.29 4.11
C TYR A 100 -6.72 13.41 4.80
N ALA A 101 -5.82 12.46 4.54
CA ALA A 101 -4.49 12.51 5.13
C ALA A 101 -3.69 13.74 4.67
N GLU A 102 -3.82 14.16 3.40
CA GLU A 102 -3.18 15.37 2.88
C GLU A 102 -3.72 16.64 3.55
N GLU A 103 -5.03 16.78 3.67
CA GLU A 103 -5.70 17.91 4.31
C GLU A 103 -5.36 18.02 5.81
N ASN A 104 -5.08 16.88 6.45
CA ASN A 104 -4.78 16.79 7.87
C ASN A 104 -3.28 16.57 8.17
N ASN A 105 -2.39 16.74 7.20
CA ASN A 105 -0.94 16.60 7.37
C ASN A 105 -0.34 17.84 8.05
N THR A 106 -0.57 17.98 9.35
CA THR A 106 0.01 19.04 10.18
C THR A 106 1.12 18.50 11.09
N PRO A 107 2.00 19.36 11.65
CA PRO A 107 3.02 18.92 12.60
C PRO A 107 2.46 18.17 13.83
N GLU A 108 1.23 18.45 14.22
CA GLU A 108 0.53 17.81 15.34
C GLU A 108 -0.05 16.44 14.96
N ASN A 109 -0.36 16.22 13.67
CA ASN A 109 -0.89 14.96 13.16
C ASN A 109 0.20 14.14 12.45
N ILE A 110 1.10 13.59 13.27
CA ILE A 110 2.24 12.79 12.81
C ILE A 110 1.79 11.55 12.02
N MET A 111 0.61 11.01 12.32
CA MET A 111 0.10 9.78 11.69
C MET A 111 -0.30 9.99 10.23
N ALA A 112 -0.97 11.11 9.92
CA ALA A 112 -1.24 11.51 8.55
C ALA A 112 0.06 11.66 7.76
N SER A 113 1.07 12.31 8.35
CA SER A 113 2.38 12.48 7.72
C SER A 113 3.07 11.14 7.44
N LEU A 114 3.08 10.22 8.40
CA LEU A 114 3.70 8.91 8.26
C LEU A 114 2.99 8.08 7.19
N PHE A 115 1.65 8.03 7.21
CA PHE A 115 0.85 7.32 6.21
C PHE A 115 1.13 7.83 4.78
N LEU A 116 1.13 9.15 4.57
CA LEU A 116 1.42 9.74 3.26
C LEU A 116 2.84 9.45 2.80
N ARG A 117 3.84 9.63 3.67
CA ARG A 117 5.24 9.38 3.33
C ARG A 117 5.46 7.94 2.89
N ARG A 118 4.81 6.97 3.55
CA ARG A 118 4.90 5.55 3.18
C ARG A 118 4.28 5.28 1.82
N ASN A 119 3.11 5.85 1.51
CA ASN A 119 2.50 5.75 0.18
C ASN A 119 3.37 6.39 -0.90
N ILE A 120 3.92 7.58 -0.64
CA ILE A 120 4.81 8.28 -1.58
C ILE A 120 6.09 7.46 -1.83
N VAL A 121 6.69 6.87 -0.80
CA VAL A 121 7.88 6.03 -0.94
C VAL A 121 7.56 4.77 -1.75
N PHE A 122 6.44 4.11 -1.48
CA PHE A 122 5.96 2.97 -2.28
C PHE A 122 5.85 3.34 -3.77
N GLU A 123 5.14 4.43 -4.07
CA GLU A 123 4.95 4.87 -5.46
C GLU A 123 6.26 5.26 -6.14
N ARG A 124 7.14 5.98 -5.44
CA ARG A 124 8.46 6.35 -5.97
C ARG A 124 9.31 5.13 -6.27
N LEU A 125 9.40 4.18 -5.35
CA LEU A 125 10.17 2.95 -5.56
C LEU A 125 9.61 2.14 -6.74
N ARG A 126 8.29 2.00 -6.82
CA ARG A 126 7.60 1.32 -7.92
C ARG A 126 7.85 1.98 -9.27
N LEU A 127 7.68 3.29 -9.36
CA LEU A 127 7.87 4.04 -10.59
C LEU A 127 9.33 4.06 -11.02
N LEU A 128 10.27 4.33 -10.10
CA LEU A 128 11.71 4.35 -10.43
C LEU A 128 12.18 2.99 -10.92
N ALA A 129 11.80 1.90 -10.25
CA ALA A 129 12.19 0.56 -10.67
C ALA A 129 11.66 0.17 -12.06
N ARG A 130 10.50 0.71 -12.47
CA ARG A 130 9.91 0.48 -13.80
C ARG A 130 10.46 1.42 -14.88
N VAL A 131 10.65 2.69 -14.56
CA VAL A 131 11.12 3.72 -15.50
C VAL A 131 12.60 3.51 -15.83
N PHE A 132 13.40 3.19 -14.82
CA PHE A 132 14.84 2.97 -14.94
C PHE A 132 15.18 1.47 -14.94
N SER A 133 14.31 0.63 -15.50
CA SER A 133 14.59 -0.80 -15.63
C SER A 133 15.69 -1.05 -16.66
N PRO A 134 16.50 -2.12 -16.52
CA PRO A 134 17.54 -2.46 -17.50
C PRO A 134 16.99 -2.55 -18.93
N GLU A 135 15.81 -3.14 -19.11
CA GLU A 135 15.17 -3.30 -20.42
C GLU A 135 14.83 -1.95 -21.08
N ARG A 136 14.44 -0.94 -20.27
CA ARG A 136 14.19 0.42 -20.75
C ARG A 136 15.48 1.09 -21.20
N PHE A 137 16.57 0.91 -20.45
CA PHE A 137 17.87 1.44 -20.83
C PHE A 137 18.41 0.77 -22.10
N GLU A 138 18.33 -0.55 -22.21
CA GLU A 138 18.74 -1.29 -23.41
C GLU A 138 17.97 -0.84 -24.64
N LEU A 139 16.65 -0.60 -24.51
CA LEU A 139 15.83 -0.06 -25.59
C LEU A 139 16.31 1.34 -26.02
N MET A 140 16.54 2.23 -25.05
CA MET A 140 17.02 3.59 -25.35
C MET A 140 18.40 3.56 -26.02
N LEU A 141 19.32 2.71 -25.54
CA LEU A 141 20.65 2.59 -26.13
C LEU A 141 20.60 2.10 -27.58
N LYS A 142 19.78 1.08 -27.89
CA LYS A 142 19.59 0.59 -29.26
C LYS A 142 19.12 1.69 -30.20
N VAL A 143 18.11 2.46 -29.78
CA VAL A 143 17.58 3.57 -30.60
C VAL A 143 18.64 4.65 -30.83
N LEU A 144 19.41 5.02 -29.79
CA LEU A 144 20.46 6.03 -29.92
C LEU A 144 21.62 5.58 -30.80
N GLU A 145 21.99 4.29 -30.77
CA GLU A 145 23.03 3.71 -31.61
C GLU A 145 22.61 3.60 -33.09
N GLU A 146 21.33 3.29 -33.36
CA GLU A 146 20.76 3.23 -34.72
C GLU A 146 20.69 4.59 -35.42
N GLU A 147 20.53 5.71 -34.70
CA GLU A 147 20.55 7.06 -35.29
C GLU A 147 21.95 7.54 -35.73
N HIS A 148 23.01 6.85 -35.28
CA HIS A 148 24.40 7.24 -35.56
C HIS A 148 25.09 6.37 -36.63
N LEU A 149 24.35 5.46 -37.28
CA LEU A 149 24.78 4.62 -38.41
C LEU A 149 24.05 5.00 -39.69
#